data_AF-S2WJT4-F1
#
_entry.id   AF-S2WJT4-F1
#
_cell.length_a   1.000
_cell.length_b   1.000
_cell.length_c   1.000
_cell.angle_alpha   90.00
_cell.angle_beta   90.00
_cell.angle_gamma   90.00
#
_symmetry.space_group_name_H-M   'P 1'
#
loop_
_entity.id
_entity.type
_entity.pdbx_description
1 polymer ?
#
loop_
_entity_poly.entity_id
_entity_poly.type
_entity_poly.pdbx_seq_one_letter_code
_entity_poly.pdbx_strand_id
1 'polypeptide(L)'
;MTRIIVPDDLTGVAAAASLTQAVLKHLNVASLEELACELEAGYGDGSSVVEKFEAIEFSPGQRELLATYADEICLIRNKPRGRRDVKSRTLAVCDACGGWVVSVGNPPARCQVKLGCGGRVTKPPQSAVA
;
A
#
# COMPACT_ATOMS: atom_id res chain seq x y z
N MET A 1 1.13 10.69 17.92
CA MET A 1 1.95 9.67 17.23
C MET A 1 0.99 8.68 16.62
N THR A 2 1.09 8.44 15.32
CA THR A 2 0.19 7.60 14.53
C THR A 2 0.84 6.25 14.32
N ARG A 3 0.11 5.16 14.59
CA ARG A 3 0.61 3.79 14.34
C ARG A 3 -0.21 3.13 13.25
N ILE A 4 0.45 2.37 12.38
CA ILE A 4 -0.24 1.53 11.39
C ILE A 4 -0.10 0.08 11.82
N ILE A 5 -1.23 -0.58 12.01
CA ILE A 5 -1.30 -1.98 12.44
C ILE A 5 -1.51 -2.84 11.20
N VAL A 6 -0.46 -3.58 10.83
CA VAL A 6 -0.51 -4.60 9.78
C VAL A 6 -1.04 -5.89 10.41
N PRO A 7 -2.06 -6.54 9.83
CA PRO A 7 -2.53 -7.84 10.32
C PRO A 7 -1.41 -8.89 10.33
N ASP A 8 -1.28 -9.63 11.42
CA ASP A 8 -0.19 -10.59 11.65
C ASP A 8 -0.20 -11.79 10.69
N ASP A 9 -1.35 -12.07 10.08
CA ASP A 9 -1.54 -13.12 9.07
C ASP A 9 -1.06 -12.70 7.67
N LEU A 10 -0.73 -11.40 7.48
CA LEU A 10 -0.15 -10.91 6.23
C LEU A 10 1.37 -10.97 6.26
N THR A 11 1.93 -11.50 5.19
CA THR A 11 3.38 -11.56 4.98
C THR A 11 3.77 -11.09 3.59
N GLY A 12 5.05 -10.75 3.42
CA GLY A 12 5.63 -10.43 2.12
C GLY A 12 4.90 -9.28 1.40
N VAL A 13 4.70 -9.43 0.09
CA VAL A 13 4.08 -8.40 -0.75
C VAL A 13 2.65 -8.03 -0.30
N ALA A 14 1.91 -8.94 0.34
CA ALA A 14 0.56 -8.65 0.84
C ALA A 14 0.59 -7.67 2.02
N ALA A 15 1.50 -7.90 2.97
CA ALA A 15 1.73 -6.99 4.10
C ALA A 15 2.25 -5.63 3.62
N ALA A 16 3.21 -5.62 2.68
CA ALA A 16 3.76 -4.38 2.13
C ALA A 16 2.68 -3.55 1.41
N ALA A 17 1.83 -4.22 0.62
CA ALA A 17 0.74 -3.56 -0.07
C ALA A 17 -0.33 -3.02 0.89
N SER A 18 -0.68 -3.79 1.92
CA SER A 18 -1.63 -3.37 2.96
C SER A 18 -1.13 -2.14 3.72
N LEU A 19 0.13 -2.17 4.16
CA LEU A 19 0.80 -1.07 4.85
C LEU A 19 0.85 0.19 3.98
N THR A 20 1.32 0.06 2.74
CA THR A 20 1.41 1.18 1.79
C THR A 20 0.04 1.79 1.52
N GLN A 21 -0.99 0.97 1.30
CA GLN A 21 -2.34 1.47 1.09
C GLN A 21 -2.87 2.26 2.29
N ALA A 22 -2.55 1.83 3.51
CA ALA A 22 -2.94 2.54 4.74
C ALA A 22 -2.21 3.87 4.88
N VAL A 23 -0.90 3.92 4.59
CA VAL A 23 -0.11 5.16 4.56
C VAL A 23 -0.71 6.17 3.58
N LEU A 24 -0.88 5.77 2.31
CA LEU A 24 -1.41 6.67 1.26
C LEU A 24 -2.83 7.18 1.60
N LYS A 25 -3.66 6.32 2.21
CA LYS A 25 -5.01 6.71 2.66
C LYS A 25 -4.98 7.67 3.84
N HIS A 26 -4.10 7.45 4.82
CA HIS A 26 -3.95 8.33 5.97
C HIS A 26 -3.51 9.74 5.55
N LEU A 27 -2.52 9.80 4.66
CA LEU A 27 -1.97 11.05 4.12
C LEU A 27 -2.87 11.70 3.06
N ASN A 28 -3.85 10.96 2.55
CA ASN A 28 -4.74 11.38 1.46
C ASN A 28 -4.00 11.78 0.17
N VAL A 29 -2.91 11.09 -0.14
CA VAL A 29 -2.15 11.23 -1.39
C VAL A 29 -2.44 10.05 -2.31
N ALA A 30 -2.25 10.19 -3.62
CA ALA A 30 -2.57 9.14 -4.60
C ALA A 30 -1.46 8.10 -4.71
N SER A 31 -0.20 8.45 -4.49
CA SER A 31 0.92 7.54 -4.71
C SER A 31 2.16 7.86 -3.87
N LEU A 32 3.14 6.95 -3.87
CA LEU A 32 4.43 7.18 -3.21
C LEU A 32 5.25 8.25 -3.95
N GLU A 33 5.12 8.36 -5.27
CA GLU A 33 5.76 9.44 -6.04
C GLU A 33 5.17 10.80 -5.67
N GLU A 34 3.84 10.91 -5.55
CA GLU A 34 3.20 12.16 -5.07
C GLU A 34 3.63 12.49 -3.65
N LEU A 35 3.70 11.48 -2.76
CA LEU A 35 4.25 11.68 -1.41
C LEU A 35 5.68 12.21 -1.45
N ALA A 36 6.56 11.63 -2.27
CA ALA A 36 7.94 12.09 -2.39
C ALA A 36 8.00 13.56 -2.84
N CYS A 37 7.21 13.94 -3.85
CA CYS A 37 7.12 15.34 -4.29
C CYS A 37 6.63 16.28 -3.19
N GLU A 38 5.60 15.89 -2.42
CA GLU A 38 5.08 16.67 -1.30
C GLU A 38 6.11 16.83 -0.17
N LEU A 39 6.87 15.77 0.12
CA LEU A 39 7.94 15.83 1.10
C LEU A 39 9.05 16.77 0.63
N GLU A 40 9.50 16.66 -0.62
CA GLU A 40 10.54 17.53 -1.19
C GLU A 40 10.11 19.00 -1.24
N ALA A 41 8.85 19.28 -1.61
CA ALA A 41 8.32 20.64 -1.71
C ALA A 41 8.04 21.27 -0.34
N GLY A 42 7.68 20.46 0.66
CA GLY A 42 7.16 20.89 1.95
C GLY A 42 8.15 20.90 3.12
N TYR A 43 9.43 20.62 2.90
CA TYR A 43 10.50 20.77 3.92
C TYR A 43 10.68 22.24 4.30
N GLY A 44 9.81 22.77 5.16
CA GLY A 44 9.90 24.13 5.72
C GLY A 44 8.60 24.94 5.73
N ASP A 45 7.53 24.48 5.05
CA ASP A 45 6.32 25.29 4.81
C ASP A 45 5.07 24.81 5.58
N GLY A 46 5.22 23.87 6.51
CA GLY A 46 4.11 23.38 7.34
C GLY A 46 3.04 22.60 6.55
N SER A 47 3.44 21.90 5.47
CA SER A 47 2.50 21.04 4.73
C SER A 47 1.90 19.98 5.67
N SER A 48 0.57 19.94 5.72
CA SER A 48 -0.16 18.96 6.55
C SER A 48 0.13 17.49 6.18
N VAL A 49 0.71 17.23 5.01
CA VAL A 49 1.14 15.89 4.60
C VAL A 49 2.46 15.52 5.26
N VAL A 50 3.43 16.46 5.29
CA VAL A 50 4.73 16.27 5.95
C VAL A 50 4.54 16.01 7.43
N GLU A 51 3.78 16.86 8.13
CA GLU A 51 3.51 16.70 9.57
C GLU A 51 2.84 15.35 9.89
N LYS A 52 1.86 14.92 9.07
CA LYS A 52 1.21 13.62 9.24
C LYS A 52 2.14 12.47 8.97
N PHE A 53 3.01 12.57 7.96
CA PHE A 53 3.96 11.54 7.62
C PHE A 53 5.01 11.36 8.72
N GLU A 54 5.57 12.46 9.23
CA GLU A 54 6.52 12.45 10.36
C GLU A 54 5.89 11.88 11.64
N ALA A 55 4.58 12.04 11.82
CA ALA A 55 3.87 11.46 12.94
C ALA A 55 3.70 9.93 12.84
N ILE A 56 3.94 9.30 11.68
CA ILE A 56 3.82 7.84 11.50
C ILE A 56 5.06 7.14 12.06
N GLU A 57 4.83 6.25 13.02
CA GLU A 57 5.87 5.37 13.55
C GLU A 57 5.93 4.06 12.76
N PHE A 58 7.04 3.81 12.06
CA PHE A 58 7.30 2.51 11.44
C PHE A 58 8.22 1.66 12.32
N SER A 59 7.76 0.47 12.68
CA SER A 59 8.60 -0.53 13.34
C SER A 59 9.74 -1.00 12.42
N PRO A 60 10.84 -1.58 12.95
CA PRO A 60 11.92 -2.10 12.13
C PRO A 60 11.44 -3.09 11.05
N GLY A 61 10.54 -4.02 11.42
CA GLY A 61 9.97 -4.98 10.48
C GLY A 61 9.10 -4.34 9.40
N GLN A 62 8.39 -3.25 9.70
CA GLN A 62 7.64 -2.50 8.69
C GLN A 62 8.56 -1.77 7.72
N ARG A 63 9.66 -1.19 8.20
CA ARG A 63 10.67 -0.56 7.35
C ARG A 63 11.33 -1.58 6.42
N GLU A 64 11.67 -2.74 6.95
CA GLU A 64 12.20 -3.86 6.15
C GLU A 64 11.19 -4.29 5.07
N LEU A 65 9.92 -4.48 5.44
CA LEU A 65 8.84 -4.78 4.49
C LEU A 65 8.74 -3.77 3.35
N LEU A 66 8.75 -2.47 3.65
CA LEU A 66 8.69 -1.41 2.64
C LEU A 66 9.93 -1.40 1.75
N ALA A 67 11.12 -1.66 2.33
CA ALA A 67 12.37 -1.72 1.57
C ALA A 67 12.45 -2.96 0.67
N THR A 68 12.04 -4.13 1.16
CA THR A 68 12.09 -5.40 0.40
C THR A 68 11.17 -5.38 -0.82
N TYR A 69 10.01 -4.74 -0.73
CA TYR A 69 8.99 -4.73 -1.80
C TYR A 69 8.83 -3.35 -2.43
N ALA A 70 9.88 -2.52 -2.43
CA ALA A 70 9.83 -1.13 -2.88
C ALA A 70 9.31 -1.01 -4.32
N ASP A 71 9.75 -1.89 -5.22
CA ASP A 71 9.34 -1.88 -6.63
C ASP A 71 7.85 -2.22 -6.79
N GLU A 72 7.35 -3.21 -6.05
CA GLU A 72 5.96 -3.63 -6.12
C GLU A 72 5.02 -2.58 -5.51
N ILE A 73 5.36 -2.01 -4.36
CA ILE A 73 4.50 -1.04 -3.69
C ILE A 73 4.41 0.29 -4.43
N CYS A 74 5.40 0.63 -5.27
CA CYS A 74 5.32 1.76 -6.19
C CYS A 74 4.16 1.66 -7.18
N LEU A 75 3.62 0.45 -7.44
CA LEU A 75 2.48 0.26 -8.34
C LEU A 75 1.13 0.60 -7.68
N ILE A 76 1.11 0.82 -6.36
CA ILE A 76 -0.11 1.08 -5.60
C ILE A 76 -0.57 2.51 -5.82
N ARG A 77 -1.89 2.69 -5.96
CA ARG A 77 -2.54 4.00 -6.04
C ARG A 77 -3.72 4.06 -5.07
N ASN A 78 -3.75 5.09 -4.25
CA ASN A 78 -4.93 5.47 -3.50
C ASN A 78 -5.80 6.42 -4.34
N LYS A 79 -7.09 6.53 -4.01
CA LYS A 79 -7.96 7.57 -4.56
C LYS A 79 -8.15 8.64 -3.48
N PRO A 80 -7.45 9.79 -3.58
CA PRO A 80 -7.64 10.87 -2.63
C PRO A 80 -9.07 11.40 -2.62
N ARG A 81 -9.49 11.95 -1.49
CA ARG A 81 -10.77 12.66 -1.35
C ARG A 81 -10.79 13.83 -2.35
N GLY A 82 -11.89 13.96 -3.10
CA GLY A 82 -12.07 15.03 -4.09
C GLY A 82 -11.47 14.78 -5.49
N ARG A 83 -10.56 13.81 -5.65
CA ARG A 83 -9.93 13.47 -6.94
C ARG A 83 -10.75 12.42 -7.69
N ARG A 84 -11.49 12.83 -8.72
CA ARG A 84 -12.32 11.92 -9.55
C ARG A 84 -11.54 11.25 -10.68
N ASP A 85 -10.46 11.88 -11.11
CA ASP A 85 -9.53 11.44 -12.16
C ASP A 85 -8.67 10.25 -11.74
N VAL A 86 -8.40 10.11 -10.44
CA VAL A 86 -7.57 9.04 -9.90
C VAL A 86 -8.39 7.79 -9.58
N LYS A 87 -7.95 6.64 -10.09
CA LYS A 87 -8.48 5.33 -9.73
C LYS A 87 -7.57 4.64 -8.72
N SER A 88 -8.16 4.03 -7.70
CA SER A 88 -7.40 3.21 -6.76
C SER A 88 -6.92 1.92 -7.44
N ARG A 89 -5.69 1.54 -7.12
CA ARG A 89 -4.99 0.35 -7.58
C ARG A 89 -4.25 -0.25 -6.40
N THR A 90 -4.29 -1.57 -6.26
CA THR A 90 -3.54 -2.27 -5.22
C THR A 90 -3.01 -3.59 -5.75
N LEU A 91 -2.20 -4.29 -4.98
CA LEU A 91 -1.72 -5.63 -5.31
C LEU A 91 -2.70 -6.65 -4.73
N ALA A 92 -3.17 -7.57 -5.56
CA ALA A 92 -3.95 -8.72 -5.11
C ALA A 92 -3.08 -9.97 -5.18
N VAL A 93 -3.11 -10.79 -4.13
CA VAL A 93 -2.14 -11.86 -3.88
C VAL A 93 -2.85 -13.20 -3.89
N CYS A 94 -2.20 -14.21 -4.46
CA CYS A 94 -2.70 -15.57 -4.46
C CYS A 94 -2.40 -16.25 -3.12
N ASP A 95 -3.45 -16.78 -2.48
CA ASP A 95 -3.37 -17.52 -1.21
C ASP A 95 -2.53 -18.81 -1.27
N ALA A 96 -2.40 -19.42 -2.45
CA ALA A 96 -1.72 -20.70 -2.61
C ALA A 96 -0.26 -20.58 -3.06
N CYS A 97 0.05 -19.65 -3.98
CA CYS A 97 1.40 -19.55 -4.57
C CYS A 97 2.16 -18.27 -4.22
N GLY A 98 1.53 -17.31 -3.52
CA GLY A 98 2.13 -16.01 -3.18
C GLY A 98 2.33 -15.07 -4.37
N GLY A 99 2.07 -15.53 -5.61
CA GLY A 99 2.09 -14.69 -6.80
C GLY A 99 1.05 -13.58 -6.72
N TRP A 100 1.33 -12.43 -7.33
CA TRP A 100 0.46 -11.26 -7.23
C TRP A 100 0.14 -10.66 -8.59
N VAL A 101 -0.93 -9.88 -8.65
CA VAL A 101 -1.34 -9.08 -9.81
C VAL A 101 -1.74 -7.68 -9.37
N VAL A 102 -1.58 -6.72 -10.27
CA VAL A 102 -2.14 -5.37 -10.09
C VAL A 102 -3.66 -5.43 -10.26
N SER A 103 -4.40 -4.96 -9.26
CA SER A 103 -5.86 -4.96 -9.26
C SER A 103 -6.42 -3.53 -9.28
N VAL A 104 -7.25 -3.26 -10.29
CA VAL A 104 -8.12 -2.08 -10.38
C VAL A 104 -9.56 -2.60 -10.30
N GLY A 105 -10.26 -2.36 -9.20
CA GLY A 105 -11.56 -3.00 -8.95
C GLY A 105 -11.42 -4.43 -8.41
N ASN A 106 -12.18 -5.41 -8.91
CA ASN A 106 -12.15 -6.77 -8.38
C ASN A 106 -11.00 -7.59 -8.99
N PRO A 107 -10.21 -8.34 -8.20
CA PRO A 107 -9.20 -9.25 -8.72
C PRO A 107 -9.85 -10.47 -9.39
N PRO A 108 -9.11 -11.21 -10.24
CA PRO A 108 -9.58 -12.47 -10.81
C PRO A 108 -9.86 -13.49 -9.70
N ALA A 109 -10.94 -14.26 -9.84
CA ALA A 109 -11.36 -15.22 -8.82
C ALA A 109 -10.42 -16.43 -8.65
N ARG A 110 -9.55 -16.68 -9.63
CA ARG A 110 -8.58 -17.78 -9.67
C ARG A 110 -7.17 -17.24 -9.96
N CYS A 111 -6.16 -17.97 -9.51
CA CYS A 111 -4.77 -17.65 -9.81
C CYS A 111 -4.48 -17.69 -11.31
N GLN A 112 -4.01 -16.56 -11.84
CA GLN A 112 -3.55 -16.43 -13.23
C GLN A 112 -2.04 -16.18 -13.32
N VAL A 113 -1.35 -16.16 -12.17
CA VAL A 113 0.08 -15.84 -12.10
C VAL A 113 0.93 -17.06 -12.43
N LYS A 114 0.56 -18.23 -11.89
CA LYS A 114 1.29 -19.48 -12.07
C LYS A 114 0.41 -20.54 -12.72
N LEU A 115 0.88 -21.11 -13.82
CA LEU A 115 0.18 -22.18 -14.54
C LEU A 115 -0.10 -23.36 -13.60
N GLY A 116 -1.35 -23.84 -13.58
CA GLY A 116 -1.78 -24.96 -12.74
C GLY A 116 -2.03 -24.61 -11.27
N CYS A 117 -1.91 -23.35 -10.85
CA CYS A 117 -2.23 -22.96 -9.49
C CYS A 117 -3.75 -22.94 -9.25
N GLY A 118 -4.22 -23.70 -8.24
CA GLY A 118 -5.63 -23.75 -7.84
C GLY A 118 -6.07 -22.66 -6.85
N GLY A 119 -5.16 -21.75 -6.47
CA GLY A 119 -5.42 -20.71 -5.48
C GLY A 119 -6.34 -19.60 -5.97
N ARG A 120 -6.76 -18.74 -5.03
CA ARG A 120 -7.58 -17.56 -5.28
C ARG A 120 -6.74 -16.31 -5.09
N VAL A 121 -7.04 -15.29 -5.89
CA VAL A 121 -6.38 -13.99 -5.78
C VAL A 121 -7.30 -13.04 -5.03
N THR A 122 -6.83 -12.55 -3.90
CA THR A 122 -7.59 -11.63 -3.04
C THR A 122 -6.80 -10.35 -2.79
N LYS A 123 -7.51 -9.25 -2.54
CA LYS A 123 -6.85 -8.05 -2.05
C LYS A 123 -6.49 -8.27 -0.58
N PRO A 124 -5.29 -7.85 -0.15
CA PRO A 124 -4.97 -7.82 1.26
C PRO A 124 -6.01 -7.00 2.02
N PRO A 125 -6.45 -7.46 3.20
CA PRO A 125 -7.22 -6.62 4.10
C PRO A 125 -6.40 -5.36 4.42
N GLN A 126 -7.10 -4.26 4.61
CA GLN A 126 -6.44 -2.99 4.83
C GLN A 126 -5.91 -2.89 6.27
N SER A 127 -4.66 -2.47 6.41
CA SER A 127 -4.05 -2.15 7.71
C SER A 127 -4.80 -1.01 8.40
N ALA A 128 -4.92 -1.09 9.71
CA ALA A 128 -5.63 -0.09 10.52
C ALA A 128 -4.68 1.06 10.89
N VAL A 129 -5.23 2.26 11.02
CA VAL A 129 -4.51 3.43 11.55
C VAL A 129 -5.04 3.68 12.97
N ALA A 130 -4.15 3.64 13.95
CA ALA A 130 -4.43 3.81 15.37
C ALA A 130 -3.78 5.07 15.94
#